data_AF-A0A7X9QTB7-F1
#
_entry.id   AF-A0A7X9QTB7-F1
#
_cell.length_a   1.000
_cell.length_b   1.000
_cell.length_c   1.000
_cell.angle_alpha   90.00
_cell.angle_beta   90.00
_cell.angle_gamma   90.00
#
_symmetry.space_group_name_H-M   'P 1'
#
loop_
_entity.id
_entity.type
_entity.pdbx_description
1 polymer ?
#
loop_
_entity_poly.entity_id
_entity_poly.type
_entity_poly.pdbx_seq_one_letter_code
_entity_poly.pdbx_strand_id
1 'polypeptide(L)'
;MQIDNLIYIFNRRDRPVPLSLFGRVEYYLSDYLCAVGSRKEIPLHQDDHIAGIPKKLLIPPNVYILGTINVDETTHSISDKVLDRAYVMTLSDVDFDSYWERVNQDLKATLTKEFKLLKELHDTLSGYELQFGYRTMEEMLQKLYANHQLLEEEMMVPMEALDRVISEKVLTKIRGDERISDMLEKIEQWL
;
A
#
# COMPACT_ATOMS: atom_id res chain seq x y z
N MET A 1 18.55 -10.45 3.56
CA MET A 1 19.16 -10.12 2.26
C MET A 1 20.59 -10.61 2.27
N GLN A 2 20.95 -11.62 1.47
CA GLN A 2 22.34 -12.08 1.36
C GLN A 2 23.18 -10.98 0.70
N ILE A 3 24.40 -10.77 1.21
CA ILE A 3 25.39 -9.78 0.74
C ILE A 3 25.62 -9.88 -0.78
N ASP A 4 25.45 -11.08 -1.35
CA ASP A 4 25.55 -11.36 -2.78
C ASP A 4 24.57 -10.53 -3.65
N ASN A 5 23.36 -10.26 -3.15
CA ASN A 5 22.39 -9.45 -3.88
C ASN A 5 22.81 -7.98 -3.93
N LEU A 6 23.44 -7.45 -2.87
CA LEU A 6 24.00 -6.10 -2.89
C LEU A 6 25.13 -6.01 -3.91
N ILE A 7 26.07 -6.96 -3.91
CA ILE A 7 27.22 -6.96 -4.84
C ILE A 7 26.76 -7.05 -6.31
N TYR A 8 25.76 -7.88 -6.61
CA TYR A 8 25.18 -7.97 -7.95
C TYR A 8 24.57 -6.62 -8.40
N ILE A 9 23.91 -5.91 -7.50
CA ILE A 9 23.31 -4.59 -7.75
C ILE A 9 24.40 -3.54 -7.99
N PHE A 10 25.46 -3.52 -7.18
CA PHE A 10 26.56 -2.55 -7.30
C PHE A 10 27.38 -2.70 -8.59
N ASN A 11 27.40 -3.89 -9.20
CA ASN A 11 28.10 -4.13 -10.46
C ASN A 11 27.32 -3.67 -11.71
N ARG A 12 26.02 -3.34 -11.60
CA ARG A 12 25.25 -2.73 -12.71
C ARG A 12 25.25 -1.22 -12.57
N ARG A 13 26.11 -0.54 -13.33
CA ARG A 13 26.31 0.91 -13.22
C ARG A 13 25.25 1.78 -13.92
N ASP A 14 24.40 1.19 -14.76
CA ASP A 14 23.63 1.98 -15.73
C ASP A 14 22.10 1.99 -15.51
N ARG A 15 21.57 1.33 -14.47
CA ARG A 15 20.11 1.29 -14.21
C ARG A 15 19.80 1.28 -12.72
N PRO A 16 18.78 2.06 -12.27
CA PRO A 16 18.28 1.94 -10.90
C PRO A 16 17.77 0.51 -10.67
N VAL A 17 18.11 -0.09 -9.52
CA VAL A 17 17.63 -1.42 -9.16
C VAL A 17 16.55 -1.30 -8.09
N PRO A 18 15.28 -1.62 -8.41
CA PRO A 18 14.22 -1.61 -7.42
C PRO A 18 14.43 -2.77 -6.43
N LEU A 19 14.30 -2.47 -5.13
CA LEU A 19 14.47 -3.45 -4.06
C LEU A 19 13.24 -3.43 -3.14
N SER A 20 12.40 -4.46 -3.24
CA SER A 20 11.29 -4.64 -2.29
C SER A 20 11.80 -5.24 -0.98
N LEU A 21 11.59 -4.54 0.12
CA LEU A 21 12.00 -4.98 1.47
C LEU A 21 10.77 -5.45 2.24
N PHE A 22 10.77 -6.73 2.62
CA PHE A 22 9.76 -7.30 3.51
C PHE A 22 10.39 -7.44 4.91
N GLY A 23 10.04 -6.54 5.84
CA GLY A 23 10.50 -6.56 7.24
C GLY A 23 11.03 -5.21 7.74
N ARG A 24 11.63 -5.19 8.94
CA ARG A 24 12.19 -3.95 9.54
C ARG A 24 13.32 -3.41 8.67
N VAL A 25 13.05 -2.33 7.95
CA VAL A 25 14.00 -1.66 7.04
C VAL A 25 15.32 -1.34 7.76
N GLU A 26 15.24 -0.86 9.00
CA GLU A 26 16.39 -0.52 9.83
C GLU A 26 17.36 -1.68 10.06
N TYR A 27 16.86 -2.92 10.16
CA TYR A 27 17.71 -4.08 10.47
C TYR A 27 18.50 -4.52 9.24
N TYR A 28 17.86 -4.50 8.06
CA TYR A 28 18.49 -4.93 6.81
C TYR A 28 19.33 -3.86 6.14
N LEU A 29 19.04 -2.58 6.38
CA LEU A 29 19.71 -1.46 5.76
C LEU A 29 20.51 -0.60 6.75
N SER A 30 20.75 -1.04 7.98
CA SER A 30 21.50 -0.29 9.00
C SER A 30 22.84 0.23 8.46
N ASP A 31 23.65 -0.66 7.89
CA ASP A 31 24.97 -0.32 7.37
C ASP A 31 24.90 0.60 6.15
N TYR A 32 23.92 0.37 5.27
CA TYR A 32 23.67 1.24 4.12
C TYR A 32 23.25 2.65 4.56
N LEU A 33 22.26 2.77 5.45
CA LEU A 33 21.77 4.06 5.95
C LEU A 33 22.88 4.82 6.69
N CYS A 34 23.71 4.11 7.46
CA CYS A 34 24.90 4.68 8.09
C CYS A 34 25.89 5.21 7.06
N ALA A 35 26.19 4.42 6.02
CA ALA A 35 27.12 4.78 4.95
C ALA A 35 26.62 5.97 4.10
N VAL A 36 25.33 6.02 3.75
CA VAL A 36 24.75 7.15 2.99
C VAL A 36 24.84 8.46 3.77
N GLY A 37 24.54 8.44 5.07
CA GLY A 37 24.61 9.63 5.91
C GLY A 37 26.04 10.11 6.19
N SER A 38 27.02 9.20 6.23
CA SER A 38 28.41 9.51 6.62
C SER A 38 29.42 9.46 5.48
N ARG A 39 29.01 9.04 4.27
CA ARG A 39 29.87 8.73 3.11
C ARG A 39 31.00 7.75 3.44
N LYS A 40 30.74 6.80 4.36
CA LYS A 40 31.71 5.77 4.75
C LYS A 40 31.51 4.48 3.95
N GLU A 41 32.54 3.65 3.93
CA GLU A 41 32.48 2.31 3.33
C GLU A 41 31.67 1.36 4.22
N ILE A 42 30.86 0.51 3.59
CA ILE A 42 30.12 -0.59 4.23
C ILE A 42 31.09 -1.76 4.45
N PRO A 43 31.26 -2.28 5.68
CA PRO A 43 32.01 -3.50 5.91
C PRO A 43 31.21 -4.72 5.41
N LEU A 44 31.81 -5.57 4.58
CA LEU A 44 31.16 -6.79 4.05
C LEU A 44 31.61 -8.05 4.80
N HIS A 45 32.91 -8.26 4.94
CA HIS A 45 33.48 -9.37 5.71
C HIS A 45 34.89 -9.03 6.20
N GLN A 46 35.37 -9.79 7.19
CA GLN A 46 36.75 -9.69 7.68
C GLN A 46 37.61 -10.89 7.27
N ASP A 47 36.98 -11.96 6.80
CA ASP A 47 37.61 -13.24 6.44
C ASP A 47 38.55 -13.10 5.22
N ASP A 48 39.80 -13.52 5.38
CA ASP A 48 40.82 -13.54 4.32
C ASP A 48 40.67 -14.71 3.34
N HIS A 49 39.85 -15.72 3.68
CA HIS A 49 39.62 -16.91 2.86
C HIS A 49 38.53 -16.71 1.80
N ILE A 50 37.74 -15.63 1.89
CA ILE A 50 36.72 -15.28 0.89
C ILE A 50 37.39 -14.54 -0.27
N ALA A 51 37.60 -15.24 -1.37
CA ALA A 51 38.16 -14.66 -2.60
C ALA A 51 37.05 -14.13 -3.53
N GLY A 52 37.29 -12.97 -4.16
CA GLY A 52 36.39 -12.38 -5.17
C GLY A 52 35.35 -11.40 -4.64
N ILE A 53 35.25 -11.23 -3.32
CA ILE A 53 34.38 -10.23 -2.67
C ILE A 53 35.29 -9.23 -1.93
N PRO A 54 35.08 -7.91 -2.07
CA PRO A 54 35.86 -6.94 -1.32
C PRO A 54 35.44 -6.91 0.16
N LYS A 55 36.40 -6.68 1.07
CA LYS A 55 36.11 -6.57 2.51
C LYS A 55 35.24 -5.38 2.88
N LYS A 56 35.30 -4.32 2.07
CA LYS A 56 34.55 -3.08 2.26
C LYS A 56 34.02 -2.58 0.92
N LEU A 57 32.91 -1.86 0.97
CA LEU A 57 32.23 -1.36 -0.21
C LEU A 57 31.83 0.11 -0.04
N LEU A 58 32.37 0.97 -0.89
CA LEU A 58 31.89 2.35 -1.01
C LEU A 58 30.65 2.38 -1.90
N ILE A 59 29.58 3.01 -1.43
CA ILE A 59 28.36 3.21 -2.23
C ILE A 59 28.69 4.20 -3.37
N PRO A 60 28.61 3.79 -4.64
CA PRO A 60 28.80 4.69 -5.77
C PRO A 60 27.68 5.75 -5.83
N PRO A 61 27.97 6.98 -6.29
CA PRO A 61 27.00 8.07 -6.30
C PRO A 61 25.79 7.84 -7.23
N ASN A 62 25.86 6.89 -8.15
CA ASN A 62 24.80 6.51 -9.08
C ASN A 62 23.93 5.35 -8.57
N VAL A 63 24.10 4.91 -7.33
CA VAL A 63 23.29 3.84 -6.74
C VAL A 63 22.17 4.45 -5.89
N TYR A 64 20.94 4.07 -6.22
CA TYR A 64 19.73 4.46 -5.51
C TYR A 64 19.00 3.20 -5.05
N ILE A 65 18.55 3.20 -3.79
CA ILE A 65 17.67 2.16 -3.26
C ILE A 65 16.26 2.73 -3.22
N LEU A 66 15.35 2.07 -3.93
CA LEU A 66 13.91 2.33 -3.90
C LEU A 66 13.25 1.14 -3.23
N GLY A 67 12.47 1.41 -2.18
CA GLY A 67 11.72 0.40 -1.45
C GLY A 67 10.26 0.81 -1.29
N THR A 68 9.39 -0.20 -1.23
CA THR A 68 7.97 -0.06 -0.93
C THR A 68 7.70 -0.70 0.42
N ILE A 69 6.92 -0.05 1.27
CA ILE A 69 6.46 -0.60 2.55
C ILE A 69 4.94 -0.73 2.51
N ASN A 70 4.41 -1.87 2.95
CA ASN A 70 2.98 -2.03 3.17
C ASN A 70 2.67 -1.65 4.63
N VAL A 71 2.13 -0.45 4.84
CA VAL A 71 1.86 0.08 6.19
C VAL A 71 0.86 -0.78 6.95
N ASP A 72 -0.13 -1.37 6.26
CA ASP A 72 -1.20 -2.18 6.86
C ASP A 72 -0.69 -3.49 7.47
N GLU A 73 0.34 -4.09 6.85
CA GLU A 73 0.91 -5.38 7.27
C GLU A 73 2.13 -5.22 8.19
N THR A 74 2.81 -4.08 8.15
CA THR A 74 3.99 -3.85 8.99
C THR A 74 3.62 -3.44 10.41
N THR A 75 3.88 -4.33 11.37
CA THR A 75 3.70 -4.05 12.81
C THR A 75 4.74 -3.06 13.39
N HIS A 76 5.66 -2.57 12.56
CA HIS A 76 6.74 -1.69 12.96
C HIS A 76 6.70 -0.41 12.14
N SER A 77 6.45 0.71 12.83
CA SER A 77 6.65 2.03 12.26
C SER A 77 8.11 2.18 11.82
N ILE A 78 8.30 2.95 10.76
CA ILE A 78 9.64 3.35 10.31
C ILE A 78 10.26 4.21 11.42
N SER A 79 11.47 3.87 11.87
CA SER A 79 12.15 4.66 12.90
C SER A 79 12.64 6.00 12.36
N ASP A 80 12.66 7.02 13.21
CA ASP A 80 13.11 8.39 12.85
C ASP A 80 14.50 8.40 12.18
N LYS A 81 15.39 7.49 12.60
CA LYS A 81 16.73 7.34 12.01
C LYS A 81 16.72 7.01 10.52
N VAL A 82 15.71 6.26 10.08
CA VAL A 82 15.49 5.90 8.67
C VAL A 82 14.87 7.09 7.95
N LEU A 83 13.86 7.74 8.56
CA LEU A 83 13.19 8.92 8.01
C LEU A 83 14.16 10.09 7.78
N ASP A 84 15.15 10.27 8.65
CA ASP A 84 16.21 11.28 8.50
C ASP A 84 17.05 11.12 7.22
N ARG A 85 17.11 9.90 6.67
CA ARG A 85 18.08 9.49 5.64
C ARG A 85 17.43 8.94 4.38
N ALA A 86 16.10 8.88 4.35
CA ALA A 86 15.32 8.37 3.24
C ALA A 86 14.28 9.41 2.83
N TYR A 87 14.05 9.51 1.52
CA TYR A 87 12.87 10.20 1.03
C TYR A 87 11.68 9.25 1.07
N VAL A 88 10.63 9.62 1.78
CA VAL A 88 9.41 8.81 1.91
C VAL A 88 8.29 9.46 1.14
N MET A 89 7.66 8.69 0.26
CA MET A 89 6.44 9.08 -0.45
C MET A 89 5.31 8.17 0.02
N THR A 90 4.23 8.76 0.53
CA THR A 90 3.00 8.06 0.88
C THR A 90 2.06 8.05 -0.33
N LEU A 91 1.52 6.88 -0.66
CA LEU A 91 0.59 6.68 -1.78
C LEU A 91 -0.82 6.41 -1.24
N SER A 92 -1.36 7.36 -0.48
CA SER A 92 -2.68 7.27 0.16
C SER A 92 -3.80 7.88 -0.69
N ASP A 93 -3.47 8.69 -1.68
CA ASP A 93 -4.46 9.42 -2.47
C ASP A 93 -5.19 8.49 -3.42
N VAL A 94 -6.51 8.43 -3.26
CA VAL A 94 -7.40 7.61 -4.08
C VAL A 94 -8.26 8.53 -4.93
N ASP A 95 -8.08 8.42 -6.24
CA ASP A 95 -8.88 9.13 -7.23
C ASP A 95 -9.85 8.14 -7.86
N PHE A 96 -11.03 8.05 -7.26
CA PHE A 96 -12.08 7.19 -7.78
C PHE A 96 -12.72 7.72 -9.07
N ASP A 97 -12.62 9.02 -9.37
CA ASP A 97 -13.14 9.59 -10.61
C ASP A 97 -12.34 9.08 -11.81
N SER A 98 -11.02 9.25 -11.76
CA SER A 98 -10.10 8.70 -12.77
C SER A 98 -10.19 7.18 -12.87
N TYR A 99 -10.37 6.48 -11.74
CA TYR A 99 -10.61 5.03 -11.75
C TYR A 99 -11.89 4.69 -12.51
N TRP A 100 -13.01 5.37 -12.19
CA TRP A 100 -14.30 5.11 -12.82
C TRP A 100 -14.24 5.33 -14.32
N GLU A 101 -13.56 6.37 -14.80
CA GLU A 101 -13.37 6.62 -16.23
C GLU A 101 -12.75 5.42 -16.98
N ARG A 102 -11.87 4.66 -16.33
CA ARG A 102 -11.19 3.49 -16.91
C ARG A 102 -12.02 2.20 -16.87
N VAL A 103 -13.09 2.16 -16.09
CA VAL A 103 -13.95 0.97 -15.98
C VAL A 103 -14.75 0.75 -17.27
N ASN A 104 -15.01 -0.52 -17.60
CA ASN A 104 -15.76 -0.92 -18.78
C ASN A 104 -17.20 -0.34 -18.78
N GLN A 105 -17.78 -0.20 -19.97
CA GLN A 105 -19.05 0.49 -20.16
C GLN A 105 -20.24 -0.27 -19.56
N ASP A 106 -20.19 -1.61 -19.56
CA ASP A 106 -21.25 -2.45 -19.02
C ASP A 106 -21.38 -2.26 -17.51
N LEU A 107 -20.26 -2.32 -16.78
CA LEU A 107 -20.22 -2.10 -15.33
C LEU A 107 -20.65 -0.68 -14.98
N LYS A 108 -20.26 0.32 -15.79
CA LYS A 108 -20.77 1.69 -15.61
C LYS A 108 -22.28 1.77 -15.76
N ALA A 109 -22.83 1.19 -16.82
CA ALA A 109 -24.27 1.19 -17.08
C ALA A 109 -25.05 0.51 -15.94
N THR A 110 -24.49 -0.55 -15.36
CA THR A 110 -25.14 -1.29 -14.26
C THR A 110 -24.99 -0.61 -12.91
N LEU A 111 -23.79 -0.15 -12.52
CA LEU A 111 -23.45 0.19 -11.13
C LEU A 111 -23.22 1.69 -10.86
N THR A 112 -23.68 2.59 -11.73
CA THR A 112 -23.44 4.04 -11.55
C THR A 112 -23.96 4.57 -10.21
N LYS A 113 -25.09 4.05 -9.71
CA LYS A 113 -25.68 4.53 -8.46
C LYS A 113 -24.88 4.05 -7.25
N GLU A 114 -24.58 2.76 -7.23
CA GLU A 114 -23.82 2.07 -6.20
C GLU A 114 -22.40 2.64 -6.10
N PHE A 115 -21.75 2.91 -7.25
CA PHE A 115 -20.45 3.55 -7.28
C PHE A 115 -20.46 4.94 -6.65
N LYS A 116 -21.48 5.77 -6.93
CA LYS A 116 -21.60 7.11 -6.31
C LYS A 116 -21.74 7.00 -4.79
N LEU A 117 -22.58 6.08 -4.32
CA LEU A 117 -22.76 5.82 -2.89
C LEU A 117 -21.45 5.36 -2.23
N LEU A 118 -20.76 4.39 -2.84
CA LEU A 118 -19.45 3.95 -2.33
C LEU A 118 -18.41 5.07 -2.32
N LYS A 119 -18.44 5.98 -3.30
CA LYS A 119 -17.57 7.15 -3.33
C LYS A 119 -17.89 8.13 -2.19
N GLU A 120 -19.16 8.46 -1.98
CA GLU A 120 -19.59 9.31 -0.85
C GLU A 120 -19.17 8.72 0.51
N LEU A 121 -19.29 7.39 0.64
CA LEU A 121 -18.83 6.68 1.82
C LEU A 121 -17.30 6.78 1.99
N HIS A 122 -16.52 6.62 0.91
CA HIS A 122 -15.07 6.82 0.95
C HIS A 122 -14.71 8.24 1.42
N ASP A 123 -15.34 9.27 0.85
CA ASP A 123 -15.08 10.67 1.19
C ASP A 123 -15.39 10.94 2.68
N THR A 124 -16.47 10.36 3.18
CA THR A 124 -16.86 10.45 4.60
C THR A 124 -15.83 9.80 5.50
N LEU A 125 -15.33 8.61 5.14
CA LEU A 125 -14.32 7.88 5.91
C LEU A 125 -12.93 8.51 5.83
N SER A 126 -12.60 9.17 4.73
CA SER A 126 -11.31 9.83 4.53
C SER A 126 -11.05 10.94 5.54
N GLY A 127 -12.10 11.58 6.06
CA GLY A 127 -11.98 12.57 7.14
C GLY A 127 -11.51 11.99 8.48
N TYR A 128 -11.51 10.66 8.62
CA TYR A 128 -11.18 9.94 9.85
C TYR A 128 -10.02 8.95 9.67
N GLU A 129 -9.27 9.03 8.56
CA GLU A 129 -8.19 8.08 8.21
C GLU A 129 -8.66 6.61 8.10
N LEU A 130 -9.95 6.38 7.83
CA LEU A 130 -10.57 5.06 7.70
C LEU A 130 -10.96 4.72 6.25
N GLN A 131 -10.46 5.50 5.29
CA GLN A 131 -10.77 5.31 3.88
C GLN A 131 -10.27 3.96 3.35
N PHE A 132 -10.97 3.44 2.35
CA PHE A 132 -10.56 2.24 1.63
C PHE A 132 -10.00 2.60 0.25
N GLY A 133 -9.03 1.81 -0.22
CA GLY A 133 -8.36 2.03 -1.50
C GLY A 133 -9.00 1.30 -2.69
N TYR A 134 -8.35 1.40 -3.85
CA TYR A 134 -8.79 0.83 -5.13
C TYR A 134 -9.17 -0.66 -5.05
N ARG A 135 -8.36 -1.47 -4.36
CA ARG A 135 -8.62 -2.91 -4.21
C ARG A 135 -9.97 -3.18 -3.55
N THR A 136 -10.30 -2.47 -2.47
CA THR A 136 -11.58 -2.67 -1.78
C THR A 136 -12.75 -2.21 -2.66
N MET A 137 -12.62 -1.07 -3.34
CA MET A 137 -13.63 -0.60 -4.30
C MET A 137 -13.86 -1.61 -5.43
N GLU A 138 -12.79 -2.13 -6.04
CA GLU A 138 -12.85 -3.12 -7.11
C GLU A 138 -13.56 -4.40 -6.66
N GLU A 139 -13.20 -4.94 -5.49
CA GLU A 139 -13.85 -6.13 -4.93
C GLU A 139 -15.36 -5.91 -4.68
N MET A 140 -15.75 -4.73 -4.21
CA MET A 140 -17.18 -4.38 -4.00
C MET A 140 -17.92 -4.28 -5.32
N LEU A 141 -17.37 -3.56 -6.31
CA LEU A 141 -17.98 -3.41 -7.63
C LEU A 141 -18.10 -4.76 -8.36
N GLN A 142 -17.08 -5.63 -8.27
CA GLN A 142 -17.14 -6.96 -8.87
C GLN A 142 -18.25 -7.81 -8.25
N LYS A 143 -18.42 -7.78 -6.92
CA LYS A 143 -19.51 -8.49 -6.24
C LYS A 143 -20.89 -7.96 -6.64
N LEU A 144 -21.06 -6.64 -6.65
CA LEU A 144 -22.31 -6.01 -7.06
C LEU A 144 -22.64 -6.34 -8.52
N TYR A 145 -21.64 -6.27 -9.40
CA TYR A 145 -21.81 -6.59 -10.81
C TYR A 145 -22.18 -8.07 -10.98
N ALA A 146 -21.51 -8.98 -10.27
CA ALA A 146 -21.84 -10.40 -10.28
C ALA A 146 -23.27 -10.67 -9.80
N ASN A 147 -23.73 -9.96 -8.77
CA ASN A 147 -25.13 -10.06 -8.30
C ASN A 147 -26.13 -9.72 -9.41
N HIS A 148 -25.86 -8.69 -10.22
CA HIS A 148 -26.71 -8.35 -11.37
C HIS A 148 -26.70 -9.38 -12.51
N GLN A 149 -25.75 -10.31 -12.54
CA GLN A 149 -25.69 -11.38 -13.54
C GLN A 149 -26.41 -12.66 -13.08
N LEU A 150 -26.92 -12.69 -11.85
CA LEU A 150 -27.67 -13.81 -11.32
C LEU A 150 -29.09 -13.85 -11.91
N LEU A 151 -29.72 -15.03 -11.83
CA LEU A 151 -31.14 -15.19 -12.14
C LEU A 151 -31.98 -14.40 -11.14
N GLU A 152 -33.17 -13.91 -11.55
CA GLU A 152 -34.04 -13.08 -10.68
C GLU A 152 -34.33 -13.72 -9.31
N GLU A 153 -34.43 -15.05 -9.24
CA GLU A 153 -34.69 -15.79 -7.99
C GLU A 153 -33.49 -15.82 -7.02
N GLU A 154 -32.27 -15.66 -7.54
CA GLU A 154 -31.01 -15.69 -6.76
C GLU A 154 -30.39 -14.30 -6.57
N MET A 155 -30.83 -13.33 -7.37
CA MET A 155 -30.35 -11.95 -7.33
C MET A 155 -30.82 -11.27 -6.04
N MET A 156 -29.86 -10.80 -5.25
CA MET A 156 -30.14 -9.95 -4.10
C MET A 156 -30.59 -8.56 -4.58
N VAL A 157 -31.51 -7.94 -3.86
CA VAL A 157 -31.96 -6.57 -4.17
C VAL A 157 -30.73 -5.63 -4.18
N PRO A 158 -30.55 -4.74 -5.16
CA PRO A 158 -29.31 -3.96 -5.30
C PRO A 158 -28.89 -3.19 -4.04
N MET A 159 -29.85 -2.62 -3.31
CA MET A 159 -29.57 -1.91 -2.05
C MET A 159 -29.16 -2.86 -0.92
N GLU A 160 -29.77 -4.04 -0.83
CA GLU A 160 -29.36 -5.08 0.13
C GLU A 160 -27.97 -5.62 -0.22
N ALA A 161 -27.67 -5.80 -1.50
CA ALA A 161 -26.35 -6.21 -1.97
C ALA A 161 -25.28 -5.15 -1.64
N LEU A 162 -25.63 -3.86 -1.79
CA LEU A 162 -24.78 -2.74 -1.41
C LEU A 162 -24.49 -2.73 0.10
N ASP A 163 -25.53 -2.81 0.92
CA ASP A 163 -25.40 -2.88 2.37
C ASP A 163 -24.55 -4.09 2.80
N ARG A 164 -24.75 -5.23 2.14
CA ARG A 164 -23.98 -6.45 2.38
C ARG A 164 -22.49 -6.26 2.09
N VAL A 165 -22.11 -5.67 0.96
CA VAL A 165 -20.69 -5.45 0.64
C VAL A 165 -20.04 -4.42 1.57
N ILE A 166 -20.78 -3.38 1.96
CA ILE A 166 -20.33 -2.37 2.93
C ILE A 166 -20.08 -3.02 4.29
N SER A 167 -21.04 -3.81 4.76
CA SER A 167 -20.93 -4.56 6.01
C SER A 167 -19.72 -5.52 6.02
N GLU A 168 -19.46 -6.21 4.91
CA GLU A 168 -18.35 -7.15 4.81
C GLU A 168 -16.97 -6.47 4.70
N LYS A 169 -16.87 -5.34 4.00
CA LYS A 169 -15.58 -4.76 3.57
C LYS A 169 -15.21 -3.45 4.24
N VAL A 170 -16.21 -2.67 4.65
CA VAL A 170 -16.02 -1.34 5.23
C VAL A 170 -16.19 -1.41 6.74
N LEU A 171 -17.33 -1.93 7.23
CA LEU A 171 -17.60 -1.98 8.67
C LEU A 171 -16.59 -2.85 9.44
N THR A 172 -16.03 -3.88 8.80
CA THR A 172 -14.99 -4.73 9.40
C THR A 172 -13.68 -3.99 9.71
N LYS A 173 -13.45 -2.82 9.08
CA LYS A 173 -12.27 -1.96 9.30
C LYS A 173 -12.50 -0.91 10.37
N ILE A 174 -13.75 -0.61 10.72
CA ILE A 174 -14.09 0.36 11.76
C ILE A 174 -13.88 -0.32 13.12
N ARG A 175 -12.80 0.04 13.82
CA ARG A 175 -12.50 -0.41 15.19
C ARG A 175 -12.41 0.83 16.09
N GLY A 176 -13.14 0.83 17.20
CA GLY A 176 -13.46 2.06 17.95
C GLY A 176 -12.50 2.46 19.07
N ASP A 177 -12.12 3.75 19.02
CA ASP A 177 -11.86 4.70 20.12
C ASP A 177 -12.94 5.81 20.01
N GLU A 178 -13.25 6.60 21.05
CA GLU A 178 -14.39 7.55 21.11
C GLU A 178 -14.47 8.55 19.93
N ARG A 179 -13.36 8.74 19.21
CA ARG A 179 -13.22 9.67 18.08
C ARG A 179 -14.02 9.30 16.82
N ILE A 180 -14.56 8.08 16.73
CA ILE A 180 -15.36 7.63 15.58
C ILE A 180 -16.86 7.83 15.76
N SER A 181 -17.34 8.32 16.91
CA SER A 181 -18.78 8.43 17.20
C SER A 181 -19.51 9.33 16.19
N ASP A 182 -18.97 10.51 15.90
CA ASP A 182 -19.54 11.45 14.92
C ASP A 182 -19.56 10.88 13.49
N MET A 183 -18.63 9.98 13.18
CA MET A 183 -18.57 9.28 11.89
C MET A 183 -19.65 8.21 11.81
N LEU A 184 -19.87 7.46 12.89
CA LEU A 184 -20.91 6.44 12.97
C LEU A 184 -22.30 7.07 12.87
N GLU A 185 -22.57 8.21 13.51
CA GLU A 185 -23.84 8.93 13.37
C GLU A 185 -24.08 9.37 11.91
N LYS A 186 -23.03 9.81 11.20
CA LYS A 186 -23.14 10.16 9.78
C LYS A 186 -23.42 8.95 8.89
N ILE A 187 -22.81 7.80 9.17
CA ILE A 187 -23.07 6.56 8.43
C ILE A 187 -24.47 6.02 8.74
N GLU A 188 -24.93 6.10 10.00
CA GLU A 188 -26.28 5.66 10.39
C GLU A 188 -27.37 6.50 9.71
N GLN A 189 -27.13 7.80 9.51
CA GLN A 189 -28.05 8.66 8.74
C GLN A 189 -27.98 8.44 7.23
N TRP A 190 -26.95 7.74 6.74
CA TRP A 190 -26.70 7.51 5.32
C TRP A 190 -27.25 6.17 4.83
N LEU A 191 -27.33 5.16 5.70
CA LEU A 191 -27.96 3.85 5.47
C LEU A 191 -29.49 3.94 5.52
#